data_AF-A0A7W7WFG1-F1
#
_entry.id   AF-A0A7W7WFG1-F1
#
_cell.length_a   1.000
_cell.length_b   1.000
_cell.length_c   1.000
_cell.angle_alpha   90.00
_cell.angle_beta   90.00
_cell.angle_gamma   90.00
#
_symmetry.space_group_name_H-M   'P 1'
#
loop_
_entity.id
_entity.type
_entity.pdbx_description
1 polymer ?
#
loop_
_entity_poly.entity_id
_entity_poly.type
_entity_poly.pdbx_seq_one_letter_code
_entity_poly.pdbx_strand_id
1 'polypeptide(L)'
;MLPTLADSGYDGAGIGILTPVKQPSDGRPLDLDTRTRNALLRALRCLGERGFALLTQRWRTLQRITASPSRIGDIVKAALVLTHFEHGYLK
;
A
#
# COMPACT_ATOMS: atom_id res chain seq x y z
N MET A 1 6.26 -18.59 -6.67
CA MET A 1 6.69 -17.41 -5.89
C MET A 1 5.72 -16.29 -6.23
N LEU A 2 4.96 -15.77 -5.25
CA LEU A 2 4.08 -14.61 -5.49
C LEU A 2 4.97 -13.38 -5.68
N PRO A 3 4.84 -12.64 -6.81
CA PRO A 3 5.64 -11.45 -7.02
C PRO A 3 5.30 -10.40 -5.96
N THR A 4 6.34 -9.82 -5.36
CA THR A 4 6.17 -8.77 -4.35
C THR A 4 5.91 -7.46 -5.07
N LEU A 5 4.76 -6.84 -4.77
CA LEU A 5 4.39 -5.55 -5.36
C LEU A 5 5.11 -4.44 -4.59
N ALA A 6 5.88 -3.60 -5.29
CA ALA A 6 6.64 -2.52 -4.66
C ALA A 6 6.39 -1.16 -5.31
N ASP A 7 6.81 -0.10 -4.62
CA ASP A 7 6.74 1.26 -5.12
C ASP A 7 7.70 1.51 -6.30
N SER A 8 7.41 2.53 -7.10
CA SER A 8 8.31 3.06 -8.13
C SER A 8 9.70 3.50 -7.63
N GLY A 9 9.87 3.68 -6.32
CA GLY A 9 11.17 3.88 -5.66
C GLY A 9 12.02 2.61 -5.57
N TYR A 10 11.44 1.44 -5.80
CA TYR A 10 12.12 0.14 -5.92
C TYR A 10 12.32 -0.25 -7.40
N ASP A 11 12.23 0.72 -8.31
CA ASP A 11 12.53 0.51 -9.72
C ASP A 11 13.96 -0.05 -9.87
N GLY A 12 14.09 -1.24 -10.46
CA GLY A 12 15.36 -1.96 -10.58
C GLY A 12 15.76 -2.85 -9.38
N ALA A 13 14.88 -3.07 -8.39
CA ALA A 13 15.19 -3.86 -7.18
C ALA A 13 15.32 -5.39 -7.39
N GLY A 14 15.32 -5.89 -8.64
CA GLY A 14 15.61 -7.29 -8.99
C GLY A 14 14.41 -8.11 -9.47
N ILE A 15 14.66 -9.37 -9.82
CA ILE A 15 13.69 -10.30 -10.39
C ILE A 15 12.62 -10.65 -9.34
N GLY A 16 11.35 -10.43 -9.66
CA GLY A 16 10.21 -10.78 -8.79
C GLY A 16 9.56 -9.61 -8.06
N ILE A 17 10.09 -8.39 -8.22
CA ILE A 17 9.45 -7.17 -7.74
C ILE A 17 8.74 -6.49 -8.92
N LEU A 18 7.40 -6.45 -8.85
CA LEU A 18 6.58 -5.74 -9.83
C LEU A 18 6.40 -4.29 -9.37
N THR A 19 7.16 -3.38 -9.98
CA THR A 19 6.98 -1.94 -9.84
C THR A 19 6.15 -1.38 -11.00
N PRO A 20 5.39 -0.30 -10.76
CA PRO A 20 4.72 0.40 -11.85
C PRO A 20 5.76 1.03 -12.78
N VAL A 21 5.57 0.85 -14.08
CA VAL A 21 6.46 1.42 -15.11
C VAL A 21 6.19 2.93 -15.22
N LYS A 22 7.25 3.74 -15.15
CA LYS A 22 7.16 5.19 -15.28
C LYS A 22 6.83 5.58 -16.72
N GLN A 23 6.04 6.64 -16.88
CA GLN A 23 5.79 7.23 -18.20
C GLN A 23 7.14 7.75 -18.75
N PRO A 24 7.55 7.39 -19.98
CA PRO A 24 8.77 7.91 -20.56
C PRO A 24 8.65 9.43 -20.77
N SER A 25 9.76 10.14 -20.55
CA SER A 25 9.85 11.60 -20.68
C SER A 25 9.53 12.11 -22.09
N ASP A 26 9.65 11.24 -23.09
CA ASP A 26 9.32 11.52 -24.49
C ASP A 26 7.81 11.58 -24.78
N GLY A 27 6.97 11.46 -23.75
CA GLY A 27 5.51 11.59 -23.86
C GLY A 27 4.81 10.42 -24.55
N ARG A 28 5.56 9.42 -25.02
CA ARG A 28 4.99 8.22 -25.65
C ARG A 28 4.12 7.46 -24.65
N PRO A 29 2.89 7.07 -25.01
CA PRO A 29 2.04 6.28 -24.14
C PRO A 29 2.65 4.90 -23.90
N LEU A 30 2.55 4.43 -22.65
CA LEU A 30 2.86 3.04 -22.31
C LEU A 30 1.92 2.09 -23.09
N ASP A 31 2.39 0.88 -23.38
CA ASP A 31 1.57 -0.12 -24.04
C ASP A 31 0.32 -0.45 -23.19
N LEU A 32 -0.70 -1.05 -23.82
CA LEU A 32 -1.97 -1.32 -23.17
C LEU A 32 -1.85 -2.26 -21.95
N ASP A 33 -1.00 -3.28 -22.03
CA ASP A 33 -0.78 -4.24 -20.95
C ASP A 33 -0.08 -3.55 -19.76
N THR A 34 0.98 -2.79 -20.03
CA THR A 34 1.69 -2.04 -18.98
C THR A 34 0.78 -1.01 -18.30
N ARG A 35 -0.07 -0.31 -19.07
CA ARG A 35 -1.05 0.63 -18.48
C ARG A 35 -2.06 -0.09 -17.60
N THR A 36 -2.56 -1.23 -18.06
CA THR A 36 -3.52 -2.06 -17.30
C THR A 36 -2.91 -2.56 -16.00
N ARG A 37 -1.69 -3.10 -16.07
CA ARG A 37 -0.92 -3.53 -14.89
C ARG A 37 -0.69 -2.37 -13.91
N ASN A 38 -0.24 -1.21 -14.40
CA ASN A 38 -0.03 -0.04 -13.55
C ASN A 38 -1.34 0.42 -12.88
N ALA A 39 -2.46 0.37 -13.59
CA ALA A 39 -3.77 0.73 -13.03
C ALA A 39 -4.20 -0.23 -11.92
N LEU A 40 -4.03 -1.55 -12.10
CA LEU A 40 -4.32 -2.56 -11.08
C LEU A 40 -3.44 -2.37 -9.83
N LEU A 41 -2.14 -2.12 -10.02
CA LEU A 41 -1.21 -1.84 -8.92
C LEU A 41 -1.62 -0.59 -8.13
N ARG A 42 -1.97 0.50 -8.82
CA ARG A 42 -2.45 1.73 -8.19
C ARG A 42 -3.76 1.52 -7.44
N ALA A 43 -4.69 0.76 -8.00
CA ALA A 43 -5.97 0.46 -7.35
C ALA A 43 -5.76 -0.31 -6.03
N LEU A 44 -4.92 -1.35 -6.05
CA LEU A 44 -4.61 -2.13 -4.86
C LEU A 44 -3.92 -1.28 -3.78
N ARG A 45 -2.97 -0.43 -4.17
CA ARG A 45 -2.31 0.51 -3.26
C ARG A 45 -3.26 1.53 -2.67
N CYS A 46 -4.14 2.10 -3.49
CA CYS A 46 -5.11 3.10 -3.06
C CYS A 46 -5.99 2.54 -1.92
N LEU A 47 -6.39 1.27 -1.99
CA LEU A 47 -7.13 0.62 -0.90
C LEU A 47 -6.30 0.51 0.39
N GLY A 48 -5.05 0.08 0.29
CA GLY A 48 -4.14 -0.04 1.45
C GLY A 48 -3.81 1.32 2.07
N GLU A 49 -3.45 2.30 1.25
CA GLU A 49 -3.15 3.68 1.66
C GLU A 49 -4.37 4.34 2.29
N ARG A 50 -5.58 4.15 1.73
CA ARG A 50 -6.84 4.61 2.33
C ARG A 50 -7.11 3.95 3.68
N GLY A 51 -6.94 2.64 3.78
CA GLY A 51 -7.10 1.92 5.05
C GLY A 51 -6.13 2.44 6.12
N PHE A 52 -4.87 2.65 5.74
CA PHE A 52 -3.85 3.21 6.63
C PHE A 52 -4.13 4.67 7.03
N ALA A 53 -4.61 5.50 6.10
CA ALA A 53 -5.02 6.87 6.38
C ALA A 53 -6.18 6.92 7.39
N LEU A 54 -7.21 6.10 7.18
CA LEU A 54 -8.33 5.99 8.12
C LEU A 54 -7.86 5.57 9.52
N LEU A 55 -6.98 4.56 9.58
CA LEU A 55 -6.43 4.06 10.83
C LEU A 55 -5.59 5.14 11.55
N THR A 56 -4.68 5.80 10.84
CA THR A 56 -3.79 6.83 11.42
C THR A 56 -4.50 8.14 11.74
N GLN A 57 -5.57 8.49 11.03
CA GLN A 57 -6.44 9.62 11.41
C GLN A 57 -7.25 9.30 12.67
N ARG A 58 -7.73 8.06 12.81
CA ARG A 58 -8.49 7.63 14.00
C ARG A 58 -7.60 7.54 15.24
N TRP A 59 -6.39 7.00 15.09
CA TRP A 59 -5.46 6.74 16.18
C TRP A 59 -4.25 7.66 16.10
N ARG A 60 -4.28 8.79 16.81
CA ARG A 60 -3.14 9.74 16.87
C ARG A 60 -1.83 9.10 17.34
N THR A 61 -1.89 8.03 18.13
CA THR A 61 -0.73 7.23 18.55
C THR A 61 0.01 6.58 17.38
N LEU A 62 -0.69 6.27 16.28
CA LEU A 62 -0.09 5.72 15.07
C LEU A 62 0.61 6.79 14.20
N GLN A 63 0.32 8.08 14.43
CA GLN A 63 0.95 9.18 13.67
C GLN A 63 2.39 9.48 14.13
N ARG A 64 2.75 9.08 15.35
CA ARG A 64 4.04 9.40 15.97
C ARG A 64 4.66 8.20 16.68
N ILE A 65 4.76 7.08 15.97
CA ILE A 65 5.30 5.85 16.53
C ILE A 65 6.78 5.69 16.16
N THR A 66 7.62 5.47 17.17
CA THR A 66 9.05 5.15 17.01
C THR A 66 9.28 3.74 17.55
N ALA A 67 8.64 2.76 16.93
CA ALA A 67 8.73 1.35 17.30
C ALA A 67 9.38 0.54 16.17
N SER A 68 9.95 -0.63 16.50
CA SER A 68 10.51 -1.51 15.47
C SER A 68 9.41 -1.98 14.49
N PRO A 69 9.75 -2.34 13.25
CA PRO A 69 8.77 -2.78 12.25
C PRO A 69 7.85 -3.92 12.75
N SER A 70 8.41 -4.86 13.53
CA SER A 70 7.67 -5.93 14.19
C SER A 70 6.65 -5.42 15.20
N ARG A 71 7.07 -4.54 16.10
CA ARG A 71 6.22 -3.99 17.17
C ARG A 71 5.14 -3.06 16.60
N ILE A 72 5.45 -2.28 15.55
CA ILE A 72 4.44 -1.47 14.84
C ILE A 72 3.37 -2.38 14.26
N GLY A 73 3.75 -3.51 13.65
CA GLY A 73 2.81 -4.46 13.08
C GLY A 73 1.75 -4.95 14.08
N ASP A 74 2.16 -5.28 15.31
CA ASP A 74 1.25 -5.73 16.35
C ASP A 74 0.31 -4.62 16.84
N ILE A 75 0.84 -3.39 16.99
CA ILE A 75 0.04 -2.22 17.38
C ILE A 75 -1.00 -1.87 16.30
N VAL A 76 -0.61 -1.93 15.02
CA VAL A 76 -1.51 -1.69 13.88
C VAL A 76 -2.61 -2.75 13.82
N LYS A 77 -2.28 -4.04 14.04
CA LYS A 77 -3.28 -5.12 14.11
C LYS A 77 -4.30 -4.89 15.23
N ALA A 78 -3.83 -4.52 16.42
CA ALA A 78 -4.72 -4.22 17.55
C ALA A 78 -5.64 -3.01 17.24
N ALA A 79 -5.06 -1.93 16.71
CA ALA A 79 -5.83 -0.75 16.29
C ALA A 79 -6.85 -1.08 15.19
N LEU A 80 -6.51 -1.97 14.26
CA LEU A 80 -7.40 -2.42 13.20
C LEU A 80 -8.60 -3.19 13.76
N VAL A 81 -8.37 -4.14 14.68
CA VAL A 81 -9.45 -4.88 15.37
C VAL A 81 -10.37 -3.92 16.12
N LEU A 82 -9.82 -2.95 16.85
CA LEU A 82 -10.61 -1.92 17.54
C LEU A 82 -11.43 -1.09 16.55
N THR A 83 -10.84 -0.72 15.42
CA THR A 83 -11.53 0.04 14.37
C THR A 83 -12.71 -0.76 13.78
N HIS A 84 -12.54 -2.06 13.54
CA HIS A 84 -13.63 -2.94 13.11
C HIS A 84 -14.72 -3.10 14.17
N PHE A 85 -14.33 -3.17 15.45
CA PHE A 85 -15.30 -3.23 16.56
C PHE A 85 -16.14 -1.95 16.64
N GLU A 86 -15.51 -0.78 16.56
CA GLU A 86 -16.21 0.51 16.58
C GLU A 86 -17.13 0.72 15.36
N HIS A 87 -16.72 0.23 14.18
CA HIS A 87 -17.50 0.36 12.94
C HIS A 87 -18.52 -0.77 12.76
N GLY A 88 -18.69 -1.64 13.76
CA GLY A 88 -19.59 -2.78 13.74
C GLY A 88 -18.99 -3.94 12.97
N TYR A 89 -18.57 -4.98 13.69
CA TYR A 89 -18.41 -6.29 13.09
C TYR A 89 -19.77 -6.73 12.50
N LEU A 90 -19.87 -6.68 11.17
CA LEU A 90 -20.87 -7.28 10.30
C LEU A 90 -22.31 -6.72 10.43
N LYS A 91 -22.68 -5.84 9.51
CA LYS A 91 -24.06 -5.82 9.02
C LYS A 91 -24.22 -6.92 7.96
#